data_AF-A0A168QYM4-F1
#
_entry.id   AF-A0A168QYM4-F1
#
_cell.length_a   1.000
_cell.length_b   1.000
_cell.length_c   1.000
_cell.angle_alpha   90.00
_cell.angle_beta   90.00
_cell.angle_gamma   90.00
#
_symmetry.space_group_name_H-M   'P 1'
#
loop_
_entity.id
_entity.type
_entity.pdbx_description
1 polymer ?
#
loop_
_entity_poly.entity_id
_entity_poly.type
_entity_poly.pdbx_seq_one_letter_code
_entity_poly.pdbx_strand_id
1 'polypeptide(L)'
;MPFTFAHPLYAAPLKLLKPKYMSLTGIILGSMAPDFEYFIALEPYQSIGHTTKGFFIQAIPLSILLAFVFHLLIKVPLTRNLPSLFDMDNIYGLCRDWILLTCSIGCVYT
;
A
#
# COMPACT_ATOMS: atom_id res chain seq x y z
N MET A 1 13.78 -9.92 -6.66
CA MET A 1 14.14 -9.26 -7.95
C MET A 1 14.48 -7.80 -7.65
N PRO A 2 15.33 -7.09 -8.44
CA PRO A 2 15.89 -5.80 -7.99
C PRO A 2 14.92 -4.61 -8.10
N PHE A 3 13.64 -4.84 -8.40
CA PHE A 3 12.67 -3.76 -8.58
C PHE A 3 11.37 -4.04 -7.82
N THR A 4 11.37 -3.72 -6.53
CA THR A 4 10.22 -3.90 -5.63
C THR A 4 8.96 -3.20 -6.15
N PHE A 5 9.11 -2.04 -6.79
CA PHE A 5 7.99 -1.27 -7.35
C PHE A 5 7.34 -1.90 -8.59
N ALA A 6 7.93 -2.92 -9.21
CA ALA A 6 7.26 -3.67 -10.29
C ALA A 6 6.10 -4.51 -9.76
N HIS A 7 6.21 -5.06 -8.55
CA HIS A 7 5.20 -5.96 -7.98
C HIS A 7 3.84 -5.27 -7.78
N PRO A 8 3.76 -4.02 -7.26
CA PRO A 8 2.51 -3.27 -7.22
C PRO A 8 1.86 -3.08 -8.59
N LEU A 9 2.65 -2.89 -9.66
CA LEU A 9 2.11 -2.68 -11.00
C LEU A 9 1.43 -3.94 -11.54
N TYR A 10 2.00 -5.12 -11.28
CA TYR A 10 1.39 -6.41 -11.60
C TYR A 10 0.21 -6.77 -10.69
N ALA A 11 0.21 -6.27 -9.45
CA ALA A 11 -0.88 -6.52 -8.50
C ALA A 11 -2.04 -5.52 -8.66
N ALA A 12 -1.84 -4.38 -9.32
CA ALA A 12 -2.85 -3.35 -9.53
C ALA A 12 -4.14 -3.86 -10.24
N PRO A 13 -4.08 -4.74 -11.26
CA PRO A 13 -5.27 -5.32 -11.88
C PRO A 13 -6.14 -6.14 -10.90
N LEU A 14 -5.54 -6.66 -9.81
CA LEU A 14 -6.26 -7.42 -8.80
C LEU A 14 -7.34 -6.57 -8.09
N LYS A 15 -7.12 -5.25 -7.99
CA LYS A 15 -8.13 -4.32 -7.49
C LYS A 15 -9.31 -4.19 -8.46
N LEU A 16 -9.06 -4.23 -9.77
CA LEU A 16 -10.11 -4.11 -10.80
C LEU A 16 -11.06 -5.32 -10.77
N LEU A 17 -10.56 -6.50 -10.37
CA LEU A 17 -11.37 -7.72 -10.28
C LEU A 17 -12.41 -7.66 -9.13
N LYS A 18 -12.05 -7.10 -7.98
CA LYS A 18 -12.89 -7.07 -6.77
C LYS A 18 -12.73 -5.75 -5.99
N PRO A 19 -13.10 -4.60 -6.55
CA PRO A 19 -12.81 -3.28 -5.97
C PRO A 19 -13.48 -3.05 -4.61
N LYS A 20 -14.59 -3.74 -4.33
CA LYS A 20 -15.30 -3.66 -3.04
C LYS A 20 -14.61 -4.39 -1.90
N TYR A 21 -13.77 -5.38 -2.19
CA TYR A 21 -13.15 -6.22 -1.15
C TYR A 21 -11.65 -5.96 -1.00
N MET A 22 -11.08 -5.17 -1.91
CA MET A 22 -9.63 -5.02 -2.03
C MET A 22 -9.20 -3.57 -1.80
N SER A 23 -8.41 -3.37 -0.75
CA SER A 23 -7.75 -2.09 -0.49
C SER A 23 -6.54 -1.93 -1.40
N LEU A 24 -6.46 -0.81 -2.13
CA LEU A 24 -5.30 -0.50 -2.97
C LEU A 24 -4.01 -0.45 -2.15
N THR A 25 -4.06 0.18 -0.97
CA THR A 25 -2.91 0.28 -0.06
C THR A 25 -2.44 -1.11 0.36
N GLY A 26 -3.39 -2.00 0.68
CA GLY A 26 -3.09 -3.38 1.07
C GLY A 26 -2.48 -4.20 -0.07
N ILE A 27 -2.97 -4.03 -1.31
CA ILE A 27 -2.41 -4.69 -2.49
C ILE A 27 -0.97 -4.20 -2.74
N ILE A 28 -0.74 -2.89 -2.70
CA ILE A 28 0.59 -2.31 -2.92
C ILE A 28 1.55 -2.81 -1.84
N LEU A 29 1.24 -2.61 -0.56
CA LEU A 29 2.11 -3.01 0.54
C LEU A 29 2.31 -4.52 0.59
N GLY A 30 1.26 -5.32 0.38
CA GLY A 30 1.37 -6.78 0.35
C GLY A 30 2.24 -7.30 -0.79
N SER A 31 2.21 -6.64 -1.96
CA SER A 31 3.08 -6.99 -3.09
C SER A 31 4.55 -6.63 -2.85
N MET A 32 4.82 -5.63 -2.00
CA MET A 32 6.17 -5.22 -1.60
C MET A 32 6.66 -5.93 -0.33
N ALA A 33 5.75 -6.58 0.41
CA ALA A 33 6.04 -7.20 1.69
C ALA A 33 7.18 -8.22 1.72
N PRO A 34 7.39 -9.10 0.72
CA PRO A 34 8.55 -10.00 0.73
C PRO A 34 9.88 -9.25 0.64
N ASP A 35 9.88 -8.01 0.13
CA ASP A 35 11.09 -7.19 -0.01
C ASP A 35 11.33 -6.28 1.20
N PHE A 36 10.38 -6.16 2.15
CA PHE A 36 10.55 -5.33 3.35
C PHE A 36 11.71 -5.77 4.25
N GLU A 37 12.04 -7.05 4.23
CA GLU A 37 13.19 -7.58 4.97
C GLU A 37 14.49 -6.90 4.55
N TYR A 38 14.69 -6.68 3.24
CA TYR A 38 15.86 -5.96 2.73
C TYR A 38 15.87 -4.50 3.13
N PHE A 39 14.71 -3.83 3.15
CA PHE A 39 14.61 -2.43 3.56
C PHE A 39 14.92 -2.23 5.05
N ILE A 40 14.50 -3.16 5.90
CA ILE A 40 14.76 -3.10 7.34
C ILE A 40 16.20 -3.49 7.66
N ALA A 41 16.71 -4.55 7.03
CA ALA A 41 18.06 -5.02 7.25
C ALA A 41 19.12 -4.13 6.57
N LEU A 42 18.73 -3.33 5.57
CA LEU A 42 19.61 -2.56 4.68
C LEU A 42 20.71 -3.41 4.01
N GLU A 43 20.53 -4.72 4.02
CA GLU A 43 21.41 -5.72 3.46
C GLU A 43 20.58 -6.75 2.68
N PRO A 44 21.12 -7.37 1.63
CA PRO A 44 20.45 -8.39 0.84
C PRO A 44 20.39 -9.74 1.59
N TYR A 45 19.83 -9.74 2.81
CA TYR A 45 19.66 -10.93 3.63
C TYR A 45 18.33 -11.59 3.33
N GLN A 46 18.34 -12.89 3.00
CA GLN A 46 17.16 -13.73 2.85
C GLN A 46 17.03 -14.63 4.07
N SER A 47 16.21 -14.29 5.07
CA SER A 47 15.96 -15.20 6.21
C SER A 47 14.60 -15.88 6.12
N ILE A 48 13.50 -15.13 6.19
CA ILE A 48 12.17 -15.72 6.38
C ILE A 48 11.09 -15.09 5.49
N GLY A 49 11.33 -13.93 4.88
CA GLY A 49 10.33 -13.20 4.08
C GLY A 49 9.78 -13.98 2.89
N HIS A 50 10.53 -14.96 2.37
CA HIS A 50 10.10 -15.87 1.30
C HIS A 50 9.49 -17.19 1.80
N THR A 51 9.31 -17.37 3.11
CA THR A 51 8.65 -18.55 3.68
C THR A 51 7.17 -18.26 3.95
N THR A 52 6.33 -19.30 3.90
CA THR A 52 4.90 -19.17 4.26
C THR A 52 4.71 -18.71 5.71
N LYS A 53 5.62 -19.06 6.62
CA LYS A 53 5.60 -18.58 8.01
C LYS A 53 5.95 -17.10 8.10
N GLY A 54 6.97 -16.64 7.39
CA GLY A 54 7.33 -15.22 7.32
C GLY A 54 6.24 -14.36 6.71
N PHE A 55 5.44 -14.90 5.78
CA PHE A 55 4.26 -14.21 5.28
C PHE A 55 3.28 -13.82 6.41
N PHE A 56 2.92 -14.76 7.28
CA PHE A 56 1.97 -14.47 8.37
C PHE A 56 2.58 -13.66 9.52
N ILE A 57 3.85 -13.90 9.85
CA ILE A 57 4.50 -13.30 11.04
C ILE A 57 5.15 -11.95 10.73
N GLN A 58 5.57 -11.71 9.49
CA GLN A 58 6.30 -10.50 9.09
C GLN A 58 5.53 -9.72 8.03
N ALA A 59 5.18 -10.35 6.90
CA ALA A 59 4.60 -9.63 5.76
C ALA A 59 3.26 -8.95 6.09
N ILE A 60 2.32 -9.68 6.71
CA ILE A 60 1.02 -9.14 7.12
C ILE A 60 1.15 -8.02 8.17
N PRO A 61 1.77 -8.24 9.35
CA PRO A 61 1.82 -7.21 10.38
C PRO A 61 2.59 -5.97 9.93
N LEU A 62 3.68 -6.15 9.18
CA LEU A 62 4.46 -5.02 8.69
C LEU A 62 3.69 -4.22 7.62
N SER A 63 2.97 -4.89 6.72
CA SER A 63 2.09 -4.21 5.75
C SER A 63 0.98 -3.42 6.45
N ILE A 64 0.37 -3.97 7.51
CA ILE A 64 -0.65 -3.27 8.30
C ILE A 64 -0.02 -2.05 9.00
N LEU A 65 1.12 -2.22 9.66
CA LEU A 65 1.82 -1.15 10.35
C LEU A 65 2.17 0.00 9.40
N LEU A 66 2.77 -0.32 8.24
CA LEU A 66 3.12 0.67 7.22
C LEU A 66 1.89 1.36 6.64
N ALA A 67 0.77 0.65 6.50
CA ALA A 67 -0.48 1.26 6.07
C ALA A 67 -0.97 2.30 7.10
N PHE A 68 -0.92 2.00 8.40
CA PHE A 68 -1.25 2.97 9.44
C PHE A 68 -0.32 4.18 9.43
N VAL A 69 0.99 3.96 9.37
CA VAL A 69 1.98 5.04 9.28
C VAL A 69 1.71 5.93 8.07
N PHE A 70 1.44 5.32 6.91
CA PHE A 70 1.14 6.06 5.69
C PHE A 70 -0.14 6.90 5.83
N HIS A 71 -1.24 6.31 6.27
CA HIS A 71 -2.53 7.01 6.33
C HIS A 71 -2.62 8.05 7.46
N LEU A 72 -1.93 7.83 8.59
CA LEU A 72 -1.95 8.76 9.71
C LEU A 72 -0.92 9.88 9.59
N LEU A 73 0.29 9.57 9.14
CA LEU A 73 1.41 10.51 9.19
C LEU A 73 1.79 11.08 7.81
N ILE A 74 1.72 10.28 6.74
CA ILE A 74 2.31 10.64 5.44
C ILE A 74 1.28 11.22 4.48
N LYS A 75 0.06 10.67 4.44
CA LYS A 75 -0.96 10.99 3.42
C LYS A 75 -1.28 12.49 3.33
N VAL A 76 -1.50 13.14 4.47
CA VAL A 76 -1.86 14.57 4.54
C VAL A 76 -0.68 15.48 4.17
N PRO A 77 0.53 15.35 4.74
CA PRO A 77 1.64 16.20 4.32
C PRO A 77 2.10 15.91 2.89
N LEU A 78 2.01 14.67 2.41
CA LEU A 78 2.39 14.32 1.04
C LEU A 78 1.49 15.03 0.02
N THR A 79 0.17 14.97 0.20
CA THR A 79 -0.76 15.71 -0.65
C THR A 79 -0.51 17.22 -0.56
N ARG A 80 -0.06 17.74 0.60
CA ARG A 80 0.23 19.18 0.81
C ARG A 80 1.44 19.69 0.03
N ASN A 81 2.37 18.81 -0.29
CA ASN A 81 3.65 19.17 -0.90
C ASN A 81 3.80 18.61 -2.32
N LEU A 82 2.75 18.01 -2.89
CA LEU A 82 2.78 17.56 -4.28
C LEU A 82 2.73 18.78 -5.23
N PRO A 83 3.56 18.82 -6.28
CA PRO A 83 3.44 19.84 -7.31
C PRO A 83 2.08 19.74 -8.00
N SER A 84 1.48 20.87 -8.36
CA SER A 84 0.17 20.98 -9.03
C SER A 84 0.15 20.48 -10.49
N LEU A 85 1.09 19.61 -10.86
CA LEU A 85 1.08 18.94 -12.16
C LEU A 85 -0.19 18.09 -12.25
N PHE A 86 -1.02 18.32 -13.27
CA PHE A 86 -2.28 17.60 -13.51
C PHE A 86 -3.34 17.73 -12.40
N ASP A 87 -3.49 18.91 -11.77
CA ASP A 87 -4.47 19.17 -10.70
C ASP A 87 -4.32 18.25 -9.46
N MET A 88 -3.12 17.72 -9.24
CA MET A 88 -2.80 16.81 -8.12
C MET A 88 -2.85 17.49 -6.75
N ASP A 89 -2.85 18.82 -6.71
CA ASP A 89 -3.08 19.64 -5.54
C ASP A 89 -4.56 19.63 -5.11
N ASN A 90 -5.53 19.33 -5.99
CA ASN A 90 -6.94 19.25 -5.60
C ASN A 90 -7.34 17.88 -4.98
N ILE A 91 -6.37 16.96 -4.80
CA ILE A 91 -6.59 15.63 -4.23
C ILE A 91 -6.85 15.68 -2.71
N TYR A 92 -6.70 16.84 -2.04
CA TYR A 92 -7.05 16.99 -0.62
C TYR A 92 -8.47 16.52 -0.31
N GLY A 93 -9.43 16.77 -1.21
CA GLY A 93 -10.83 16.34 -1.04
C GLY A 93 -11.01 14.82 -1.09
N LEU A 94 -10.10 14.09 -1.73
CA LEU A 94 -10.06 12.63 -1.79
C LEU A 94 -9.34 12.01 -0.58
N CYS A 95 -8.81 12.84 0.33
CA CYS A 95 -8.16 12.41 1.56
C CYS A 95 -9.19 11.96 2.62
N ARG A 96 -10.13 11.09 2.23
CA ARG A 96 -11.13 10.47 3.09
C ARG A 96 -10.48 9.59 4.18
N ASP A 97 -11.18 9.40 5.29
CA ASP A 97 -10.80 8.48 6.35
C ASP A 97 -10.49 7.09 5.78
N TRP A 98 -9.27 6.62 6.04
CA TRP A 98 -8.86 5.29 5.68
C TRP A 98 -9.45 4.31 6.70
N ILE A 99 -10.68 3.85 6.43
CA ILE A 99 -11.32 2.78 7.21
C ILE A 99 -10.90 1.44 6.59
N LEU A 100 -10.21 0.63 7.39
CA LEU A 100 -9.71 -0.71 7.09
C LEU A 100 -10.78 -1.67 6.52
N LEU A 101 -12.07 -1.36 6.74
CA LEU A 101 -13.21 -2.02 6.13
C LEU A 101 -13.76 -1.17 4.99
N THR A 102 -13.27 -1.37 3.76
CA THR A 102 -14.00 -0.87 2.58
C THR A 102 -15.25 -1.72 2.30
N CYS A 103 -16.06 -1.98 3.33
CA CYS A 103 -17.46 -2.39 3.23
C CYS A 103 -18.42 -1.19 3.35
N SER A 104 -17.91 0.04 3.21
CA SER A 104 -18.74 1.23 3.05
C SER A 104 -18.91 1.51 1.56
N ILE A 105 -20.00 0.93 1.02
CA ILE A 105 -21.04 1.58 0.20
C ILE A 105 -20.57 2.32 -1.06
N GLY A 106 -21.25 2.02 -2.16
CA GLY A 106 -20.97 2.53 -3.49
C GLY A 106 -20.85 4.05 -3.58
N CYS A 107 -19.82 4.47 -4.29
CA CYS A 107 -19.81 5.63 -5.16
C CYS A 107 -18.64 5.41 -6.13
N VAL A 108 -18.79 4.56 -7.16
CA VAL A 108 -19.09 4.99 -8.55
C VAL A 108 -19.74 6.38 -8.61
N TYR A 109 -19.35 7.16 -9.62
CA TYR A 109 -19.77 8.54 -9.92
C TYR A 109 -18.97 9.56 -9.10
N THR A 110 -18.14 10.42 -9.70
CA THR A 110 -18.15 11.07 -11.02
C THR A 110 -16.74 11.38 -11.47
#